data_AF-A0A1F3RFE7-F1
#
_entry.id   AF-A0A1F3RFE7-F1
#
_cell.length_a   1.000
_cell.length_b   1.000
_cell.length_c   1.000
_cell.angle_alpha   90.00
_cell.angle_beta   90.00
_cell.angle_gamma   90.00
#
_symmetry.space_group_name_H-M   'P 1'
#
loop_
_entity.id
_entity.type
_entity.pdbx_description
1 polymer ?
#
loop_
_entity_poly.entity_id
_entity_poly.type
_entity_poly.pdbx_seq_one_letter_code
_entity_poly.pdbx_strand_id
1 'polypeptide(L)'
;MNFNLSNGASRIIVSNAIYGVDQSSQWSLWSSVDDGLVWLKVANVNCTKHTLYKDTIYANISGKVRFEIRHSSLNTSRINIDDLYIEDFDTTASQDYHLTLGNPSNAQTDIAFPDNYLLAKDQYILSYNSSKGIPNWVGWHMSSAWHGSAPRKDAFKADATLPTSFIRIKPSDYTNSVFDRGHMCPSEDRDLTTTDNLQTFLMTNMIPQAPNCNQQTWRYLEQYCQTTAQNGKELYIYSGGIGSGGSGSKGLFTTIANGKVVVPQFLWKVIVVLPNGPYDLNRITADTKVIAVKVPNMNFVTGINWSQYRVSVDKIESLTGLNFLADVDDSIEDVLEAQVP
;
A
#
# COMPACT_ATOMS: atom_id res chain seq x y z
N MET A 1 23.20 -26.66 -4.26
CA MET A 1 22.48 -27.85 -3.74
C MET A 1 21.99 -28.69 -4.91
N ASN A 2 22.02 -30.02 -4.84
CA ASN A 2 21.61 -30.90 -5.96
C ASN A 2 20.11 -31.28 -5.92
N PHE A 3 19.31 -30.54 -5.17
CA PHE A 3 17.87 -30.76 -5.05
C PHE A 3 17.12 -29.43 -5.12
N ASN A 4 15.84 -29.49 -5.46
CA ASN A 4 14.97 -28.32 -5.52
C ASN A 4 14.13 -28.23 -4.26
N LEU A 5 13.88 -27.01 -3.79
CA LEU A 5 12.78 -26.70 -2.89
C LEU A 5 11.48 -26.68 -3.69
N SER A 6 10.41 -27.23 -3.13
CA SER A 6 9.11 -27.28 -3.81
C SER A 6 8.30 -26.00 -3.64
N ASN A 7 8.48 -25.30 -2.52
CA ASN A 7 7.64 -24.18 -2.08
C ASN A 7 8.26 -22.81 -2.31
N GLY A 8 9.39 -22.72 -3.02
CA GLY A 8 10.09 -21.46 -3.21
C GLY A 8 10.97 -21.07 -2.02
N ALA A 9 11.39 -19.82 -2.01
CA ALA A 9 12.09 -19.20 -0.90
C ALA A 9 11.74 -17.71 -0.79
N SER A 10 11.27 -17.30 0.38
CA SER A 10 11.08 -15.89 0.73
C SER A 10 12.39 -15.26 1.18
N ARG A 11 13.01 -15.86 2.20
CA ARG A 11 14.22 -15.35 2.85
C ARG A 11 15.24 -16.46 3.04
N ILE A 12 16.51 -16.13 2.82
CA ILE A 12 17.65 -17.03 2.96
C ILE A 12 18.66 -16.37 3.89
N ILE A 13 19.11 -17.10 4.91
CA ILE A 13 20.08 -16.63 5.88
C ILE A 13 21.31 -17.51 5.77
N VAL A 14 22.48 -16.89 5.56
CA VAL A 14 23.76 -17.60 5.40
C VAL A 14 24.75 -17.09 6.44
N SER A 15 25.21 -18.00 7.30
CA SER A 15 26.35 -17.74 8.17
C SER A 15 27.64 -17.76 7.35
N ASN A 16 28.40 -16.67 7.36
CA ASN A 16 29.66 -16.57 6.64
C ASN A 16 30.72 -15.75 7.37
N ALA A 17 31.98 -15.96 6.98
CA ALA A 17 33.15 -15.23 7.46
C ALA A 17 34.32 -15.35 6.49
N ILE A 18 35.28 -14.44 6.60
CA ILE A 18 36.58 -14.55 5.95
C ILE A 18 37.28 -15.80 6.48
N TYR A 19 37.90 -16.58 5.58
CA TYR A 19 38.65 -17.76 5.98
C TYR A 19 40.01 -17.38 6.59
N GLY A 20 40.24 -17.75 7.86
CA GLY A 20 41.54 -17.60 8.50
C GLY A 20 42.04 -16.14 8.49
N VAL A 21 43.17 -15.91 7.83
CA VAL A 21 43.82 -14.58 7.68
C VAL A 21 43.71 -14.04 6.24
N ASP A 22 42.86 -14.65 5.42
CA ASP A 22 42.61 -14.15 4.06
C ASP A 22 42.03 -12.71 4.13
N GLN A 23 42.07 -11.96 3.03
CA GLN A 23 41.46 -10.62 2.96
C GLN A 23 39.96 -10.71 2.68
N SER A 24 39.26 -9.57 2.73
CA SER A 24 37.84 -9.50 2.36
C SER A 24 37.59 -10.07 0.96
N SER A 25 36.48 -10.78 0.83
CA SER A 25 36.08 -11.48 -0.39
C SER A 25 34.56 -11.34 -0.61
N GLN A 26 34.05 -11.91 -1.68
CA GLN A 26 32.65 -11.83 -2.08
C GLN A 26 32.13 -13.21 -2.46
N TRP A 27 30.87 -13.45 -2.13
CA TRP A 27 30.11 -14.58 -2.65
C TRP A 27 28.78 -14.09 -3.19
N SER A 28 28.17 -14.90 -4.05
CA SER A 28 26.90 -14.58 -4.68
C SER A 28 25.95 -15.76 -4.56
N LEU A 29 24.69 -15.45 -4.31
CA LEU A 29 23.59 -16.41 -4.34
C LEU A 29 22.99 -16.42 -5.74
N TRP A 30 22.77 -17.61 -6.28
CA TRP A 30 22.16 -17.84 -7.58
C TRP A 30 20.97 -18.78 -7.42
N SER A 31 19.92 -18.56 -8.21
CA SER A 31 18.74 -19.41 -8.24
C SER A 31 18.50 -19.97 -9.64
N SER A 32 17.84 -21.12 -9.70
CA SER A 32 17.32 -21.74 -10.91
C SER A 32 15.91 -22.25 -10.63
N VAL A 33 14.98 -21.93 -11.53
CA VAL A 33 13.57 -22.36 -11.47
C VAL A 33 13.26 -23.46 -12.50
N ASP A 34 14.28 -23.92 -13.23
CA ASP A 34 14.20 -24.86 -14.35
C ASP A 34 15.13 -26.06 -14.18
N ASP A 35 15.19 -26.59 -12.94
CA ASP A 35 15.96 -27.79 -12.60
C ASP A 35 17.49 -27.67 -12.80
N GLY A 36 18.02 -26.44 -12.78
CA GLY A 36 19.45 -26.15 -12.86
C GLY A 36 19.95 -25.88 -14.27
N LEU A 37 19.05 -25.67 -15.26
CA LEU A 37 19.43 -25.38 -16.64
C LEU A 37 19.89 -23.93 -16.79
N VAL A 38 19.15 -22.97 -16.22
CA VAL A 38 19.48 -21.54 -16.23
C VAL A 38 19.61 -21.03 -14.80
N TRP A 39 20.67 -20.25 -14.56
CA TRP A 39 20.97 -19.66 -13.27
C TRP A 39 20.95 -18.14 -13.33
N LEU A 40 20.13 -17.53 -12.48
CA LEU A 40 20.06 -16.09 -12.29
C LEU A 40 20.68 -15.70 -10.96
N LYS A 41 21.42 -14.59 -10.94
CA LYS A 41 22.01 -14.07 -9.71
C LYS A 41 20.91 -13.42 -8.86
N VAL A 42 20.78 -13.85 -7.61
CA VAL A 42 19.82 -13.30 -6.64
C VAL A 42 20.45 -12.19 -5.81
N ALA A 43 21.68 -12.40 -5.33
CA ALA A 43 22.39 -11.43 -4.49
C ALA A 43 23.90 -11.55 -4.64
N ASN A 44 24.61 -10.48 -4.29
CA ASN A 44 26.06 -10.48 -4.08
C ASN A 44 26.36 -9.92 -2.69
N VAL A 45 27.17 -10.64 -1.92
CA VAL A 45 27.42 -10.37 -0.50
C VAL A 45 28.91 -10.13 -0.29
N ASN A 46 29.22 -9.05 0.44
CA ASN A 46 30.58 -8.70 0.83
C ASN A 46 30.94 -9.39 2.14
N CYS A 47 31.90 -10.30 2.11
CA CYS A 47 32.42 -10.96 3.29
C CYS A 47 33.59 -10.15 3.89
N THR A 48 33.34 -9.49 5.02
CA THR A 48 34.26 -8.48 5.59
C THR A 48 34.76 -8.81 7.00
N LYS A 49 34.23 -9.84 7.66
CA LYS A 49 34.54 -10.17 9.06
C LYS A 49 35.19 -11.54 9.15
N HIS A 50 36.16 -11.68 10.05
CA HIS A 50 36.82 -12.97 10.36
C HIS A 50 36.01 -13.87 11.32
N THR A 51 35.00 -13.31 11.98
CA THR A 51 34.06 -14.06 12.84
C THR A 51 32.77 -14.33 12.09
N LEU A 52 32.18 -15.53 12.26
CA LEU A 52 30.89 -15.88 11.65
C LEU A 52 29.83 -14.84 11.97
N TYR A 53 29.14 -14.38 10.94
CA TYR A 53 27.97 -13.52 11.02
C TYR A 53 26.95 -13.96 9.97
N LYS A 54 25.70 -13.56 10.17
CA LYS A 54 24.59 -13.93 9.30
C LYS A 54 24.32 -12.80 8.32
N ASP A 55 24.29 -13.13 7.03
CA ASP A 55 23.70 -12.28 6.00
C ASP A 55 22.31 -12.79 5.66
N THR A 56 21.36 -11.87 5.51
CA THR A 56 19.96 -12.14 5.15
C THR A 56 19.71 -11.68 3.72
N ILE A 57 19.16 -12.56 2.90
CA ILE A 57 18.83 -12.31 1.49
C ILE A 57 17.33 -12.57 1.30
N TYR A 58 16.62 -11.59 0.75
CA TYR A 58 15.22 -11.74 0.35
C TYR A 58 15.18 -12.21 -1.10
N ALA A 59 14.89 -13.48 -1.31
CA ALA A 59 14.90 -14.09 -2.64
C ALA A 59 13.58 -13.84 -3.37
N ASN A 60 12.46 -13.87 -2.65
CA ASN A 60 11.12 -13.63 -3.18
C ASN A 60 10.76 -14.50 -4.40
N ILE A 61 11.16 -15.78 -4.36
CA ILE A 61 10.93 -16.74 -5.44
C ILE A 61 9.82 -17.68 -5.02
N SER A 62 8.67 -17.64 -5.70
CA SER A 62 7.59 -18.61 -5.51
C SER A 62 7.82 -19.90 -6.30
N GLY A 63 7.34 -21.03 -5.78
CA GLY A 63 7.36 -22.30 -6.51
C GLY A 63 8.74 -22.96 -6.59
N LYS A 64 8.89 -23.97 -7.44
CA LYS A 64 10.08 -24.82 -7.43
C LYS A 64 11.37 -24.02 -7.71
N VAL A 65 12.36 -24.12 -6.80
CA VAL A 65 13.62 -23.37 -6.93
C VAL A 65 14.82 -24.18 -6.42
N ARG A 66 15.98 -24.00 -7.05
CA ARG A 66 17.29 -24.50 -6.63
C ARG A 66 18.24 -23.35 -6.39
N PHE A 67 19.15 -23.50 -5.43
CA PHE A 67 20.18 -22.49 -5.13
C PHE A 67 21.62 -23.00 -5.27
N GLU A 68 22.48 -22.08 -5.67
CA GLU A 68 23.94 -22.19 -5.69
C GLU A 68 24.56 -20.98 -4.99
N ILE A 69 25.62 -21.23 -4.21
CA ILE A 69 26.50 -20.19 -3.71
C ILE A 69 27.77 -20.24 -4.54
N ARG A 70 28.14 -19.11 -5.14
CA ARG A 70 29.34 -18.99 -5.97
C ARG A 70 30.28 -17.97 -5.35
N HIS A 71 31.55 -18.34 -5.19
CA HIS A 71 32.60 -17.37 -4.92
C HIS A 71 32.64 -16.35 -6.07
N SER A 72 32.57 -15.05 -5.76
CA SER A 72 32.41 -13.98 -6.75
C SER A 72 33.50 -12.91 -6.71
N SER A 73 34.49 -13.04 -5.83
CA SER A 73 35.62 -12.11 -5.84
C SER A 73 36.63 -12.46 -6.94
N LEU A 74 37.37 -11.43 -7.39
CA LEU A 74 38.46 -11.58 -8.37
C LEU A 74 39.78 -12.07 -7.74
N ASN A 75 39.82 -12.20 -6.42
CA ASN A 75 41.00 -12.66 -5.70
C ASN A 75 40.86 -14.16 -5.33
N THR A 76 41.89 -14.74 -4.73
CA THR A 76 41.90 -16.16 -4.32
C THR A 76 41.54 -16.35 -2.85
N SER A 77 41.01 -15.32 -2.18
CA SER A 77 40.66 -15.35 -0.76
C SER A 77 39.40 -16.17 -0.54
N ARG A 78 39.48 -17.09 0.42
CA ARG A 78 38.41 -18.04 0.71
C ARG A 78 37.41 -17.46 1.70
N ILE A 79 36.23 -18.06 1.71
CA ILE A 79 35.12 -17.70 2.57
C ILE A 79 34.67 -18.95 3.31
N ASN A 80 34.52 -18.84 4.63
CA ASN A 80 33.79 -19.80 5.43
C ASN A 80 32.29 -19.60 5.16
N ILE A 81 31.62 -20.65 4.71
CA ILE A 81 30.16 -20.75 4.66
C ILE A 81 29.78 -21.84 5.64
N ASP A 82 28.85 -21.52 6.52
CA ASP A 82 28.34 -22.45 7.53
C ASP A 82 26.81 -22.56 7.40
N ASP A 83 26.07 -22.54 8.52
CA ASP A 83 24.61 -22.62 8.56
C ASP A 83 23.91 -21.87 7.43
N LEU A 84 23.04 -22.60 6.73
CA LEU A 84 22.11 -22.10 5.71
C LEU A 84 20.69 -22.36 6.17
N TYR A 85 19.93 -21.29 6.36
CA TYR A 85 18.50 -21.36 6.65
C TYR A 85 17.72 -20.79 5.47
N ILE A 86 16.70 -21.51 5.02
CA ILE A 86 15.79 -21.07 3.96
C ILE A 86 14.39 -21.10 4.51
N GLU A 87 13.71 -19.97 4.39
CA GLU A 87 12.29 -19.80 4.68
C GLU A 87 11.51 -19.99 3.38
N ASP A 88 10.56 -20.92 3.38
CA ASP A 88 9.69 -21.17 2.23
C ASP A 88 8.95 -19.90 1.81
N PHE A 89 8.53 -19.82 0.54
CA PHE A 89 7.71 -18.71 0.07
C PHE A 89 6.25 -18.98 0.42
N ASP A 90 5.74 -18.27 1.41
CA ASP A 90 4.33 -18.31 1.79
C ASP A 90 3.51 -17.41 0.85
N THR A 91 2.38 -17.91 0.36
CA THR A 91 1.43 -17.17 -0.49
C THR A 91 0.10 -16.92 0.23
N THR A 92 0.02 -17.27 1.52
CA THR A 92 -1.13 -17.04 2.36
C THR A 92 -1.36 -15.55 2.51
N ALA A 93 -2.58 -15.09 2.24
CA ALA A 93 -2.95 -13.70 2.46
C ALA A 93 -2.93 -13.35 3.95
N SER A 94 -2.42 -12.17 4.29
CA SER A 94 -2.29 -11.64 5.64
C SER A 94 -2.96 -10.27 5.79
N GLN A 95 -3.08 -9.81 7.04
CA GLN A 95 -3.54 -8.45 7.39
C GLN A 95 -2.35 -7.56 7.71
N ASP A 96 -1.47 -7.35 6.72
CA ASP A 96 -0.24 -6.57 6.88
C ASP A 96 -0.45 -5.11 7.25
N TYR A 97 0.61 -4.49 7.77
CA TYR A 97 0.59 -3.14 8.29
C TYR A 97 0.19 -2.12 7.20
N HIS A 98 -0.69 -1.19 7.51
CA HIS A 98 -1.30 -0.33 6.49
C HIS A 98 -0.36 0.69 5.84
N LEU A 99 0.72 1.05 6.52
CA LEU A 99 1.73 2.00 6.04
C LEU A 99 3.08 1.32 5.82
N THR A 100 3.10 0.05 5.43
CA THR A 100 4.35 -0.64 5.04
C THR A 100 5.12 0.12 3.96
N LEU A 101 4.43 0.88 3.11
CA LEU A 101 5.03 1.67 2.02
C LEU A 101 5.30 3.13 2.41
N GLY A 102 5.31 3.47 3.69
CA GLY A 102 5.58 4.83 4.17
C GLY A 102 4.36 5.67 4.51
N ASN A 103 4.62 6.78 5.21
CA ASN A 103 3.63 7.76 5.65
C ASN A 103 3.64 8.99 4.72
N PRO A 104 2.63 9.18 3.85
CA PRO A 104 2.76 10.12 2.73
C PRO A 104 2.89 11.60 3.06
N SER A 105 2.52 12.01 4.28
CA SER A 105 2.64 13.40 4.73
C SER A 105 3.46 13.55 6.00
N ASN A 106 4.14 12.50 6.43
CA ASN A 106 4.76 12.44 7.76
C ASN A 106 3.79 12.85 8.87
N ALA A 107 2.51 12.47 8.76
CA ALA A 107 1.47 12.79 9.72
C ALA A 107 1.81 12.19 11.09
N GLN A 108 1.47 12.92 12.17
CA GLN A 108 1.74 12.53 13.54
C GLN A 108 0.48 12.61 14.39
N THR A 109 0.35 11.75 15.40
CA THR A 109 -0.74 11.81 16.38
C THR A 109 -0.43 12.90 17.41
N ASP A 110 -0.37 14.14 16.95
CA ASP A 110 -0.03 15.32 17.75
C ASP A 110 -0.96 16.49 17.39
N ILE A 111 -1.63 17.02 18.41
CA ILE A 111 -2.58 18.13 18.29
C ILE A 111 -1.93 19.44 17.84
N ALA A 112 -0.61 19.54 17.89
CA ALA A 112 0.15 20.66 17.29
C ALA A 112 0.06 20.67 15.76
N PHE A 113 -0.29 19.54 15.13
CA PHE A 113 -0.47 19.39 13.68
C PHE A 113 -1.93 19.03 13.34
N PRO A 114 -2.92 19.89 13.65
CA PRO A 114 -4.34 19.55 13.55
C PRO A 114 -4.81 19.27 12.11
N ASP A 115 -4.08 19.80 11.12
CA ASP A 115 -4.38 19.63 9.69
C ASP A 115 -3.59 18.49 9.02
N ASN A 116 -2.78 17.77 9.80
CA ASN A 116 -2.01 16.60 9.38
C ASN A 116 -1.96 15.56 10.52
N TYR A 117 -3.10 15.36 11.19
CA TYR A 117 -3.19 14.56 12.41
C TYR A 117 -3.35 13.08 12.09
N LEU A 118 -2.39 12.25 12.48
CA LEU A 118 -2.42 10.81 12.23
C LEU A 118 -3.43 10.12 13.15
N LEU A 119 -4.40 9.44 12.54
CA LEU A 119 -5.30 8.51 13.22
C LEU A 119 -5.04 7.11 12.71
N ALA A 120 -4.49 6.26 13.57
CA ALA A 120 -4.35 4.84 13.31
C ALA A 120 -5.58 4.09 13.84
N LYS A 121 -6.12 3.20 13.01
CA LYS A 121 -7.11 2.19 13.38
C LYS A 121 -6.61 0.84 12.87
N ASP A 122 -7.14 -0.23 13.44
CA ASP A 122 -6.76 -1.58 13.02
C ASP A 122 -7.14 -1.88 11.55
N GLN A 123 -8.11 -1.14 10.99
CA GLN A 123 -8.64 -1.36 9.64
C GLN A 123 -8.01 -0.44 8.59
N TYR A 124 -7.53 0.74 8.97
CA TYR A 124 -6.92 1.71 8.06
C TYR A 124 -6.21 2.79 8.89
N ILE A 125 -5.27 3.51 8.28
CA ILE A 125 -4.60 4.67 8.88
C ILE A 125 -4.90 5.89 8.02
N LEU A 126 -5.07 7.07 8.63
CA LEU A 126 -5.30 8.30 7.89
C LEU A 126 -4.54 9.49 8.46
N SER A 127 -4.25 10.46 7.60
CA SER A 127 -4.00 11.84 8.02
C SER A 127 -5.32 12.61 7.99
N TYR A 128 -5.81 13.03 9.14
CA TYR A 128 -6.98 13.89 9.23
C TYR A 128 -6.62 15.38 9.09
N ASN A 129 -7.46 16.13 8.37
CA ASN A 129 -7.33 17.59 8.26
C ASN A 129 -8.49 18.26 9.00
N SER A 130 -8.23 18.77 10.21
CA SER A 130 -9.26 19.38 11.05
C SER A 130 -9.91 20.61 10.41
N SER A 131 -9.14 21.44 9.71
CA SER A 131 -9.64 22.63 9.02
C SER A 131 -10.55 22.30 7.83
N LYS A 132 -10.31 21.17 7.14
CA LYS A 132 -11.13 20.73 6.01
C LYS A 132 -12.30 19.82 6.40
N GLY A 133 -12.28 19.22 7.59
CA GLY A 133 -13.29 18.27 8.05
C GLY A 133 -13.26 16.92 7.32
N ILE A 134 -12.18 16.61 6.60
CA ILE A 134 -11.99 15.41 5.75
C ILE A 134 -10.54 14.92 5.90
N PRO A 135 -10.22 13.67 5.54
CA PRO A 135 -8.83 13.22 5.51
C PRO A 135 -8.03 13.91 4.38
N ASN A 136 -6.73 14.15 4.59
CA ASN A 136 -5.79 14.42 3.50
C ASN A 136 -5.61 13.15 2.66
N TRP A 137 -5.46 12.01 3.34
CA TRP A 137 -5.36 10.67 2.76
C TRP A 137 -5.82 9.62 3.77
N VAL A 138 -6.29 8.48 3.28
CA VAL A 138 -6.52 7.23 4.01
C VAL A 138 -5.71 6.14 3.32
N GLY A 139 -4.87 5.44 4.08
CA GLY A 139 -4.01 4.35 3.64
C GLY A 139 -4.44 3.02 4.27
N TRP A 140 -4.52 1.96 3.47
CA TRP A 140 -4.83 0.63 3.96
C TRP A 140 -4.20 -0.48 3.12
N HIS A 141 -3.85 -1.56 3.81
CA HIS A 141 -3.50 -2.82 3.18
C HIS A 141 -4.79 -3.62 2.89
N MET A 142 -4.82 -4.34 1.79
CA MET A 142 -5.98 -5.12 1.36
C MET A 142 -5.54 -6.43 0.71
N SER A 143 -6.11 -7.53 1.18
CA SER A 143 -5.90 -8.89 0.69
C SER A 143 -7.18 -9.69 0.94
N SER A 144 -7.23 -10.95 0.51
CA SER A 144 -8.36 -11.82 0.86
C SER A 144 -8.52 -12.07 2.36
N ALA A 145 -7.50 -11.79 3.19
CA ALA A 145 -7.58 -11.93 4.65
C ALA A 145 -8.46 -10.87 5.32
N TRP A 146 -8.74 -9.75 4.64
CA TRP A 146 -9.68 -8.74 5.11
C TRP A 146 -11.14 -9.06 4.76
N HIS A 147 -11.37 -10.14 4.02
CA HIS A 147 -12.67 -10.51 3.50
C HIS A 147 -13.36 -11.62 4.28
N GLY A 148 -14.67 -11.47 4.47
CA GLY A 148 -15.52 -12.43 5.16
C GLY A 148 -16.95 -12.41 4.63
N SER A 149 -17.91 -12.42 5.55
CA SER A 149 -19.35 -12.39 5.23
C SER A 149 -20.13 -11.41 6.09
N ALA A 150 -19.44 -10.50 6.78
CA ALA A 150 -20.10 -9.51 7.62
C ALA A 150 -20.93 -8.57 6.75
N PRO A 151 -22.23 -8.38 7.03
CA PRO A 151 -23.06 -7.50 6.22
C PRO A 151 -22.65 -6.05 6.44
N ARG A 152 -22.74 -5.26 5.37
CA ARG A 152 -22.65 -3.79 5.43
C ARG A 152 -23.62 -3.24 6.47
N LYS A 153 -23.12 -2.32 7.32
CA LYS A 153 -23.88 -1.82 8.48
C LYS A 153 -24.60 -0.50 8.28
N ASP A 154 -24.15 0.34 7.35
CA ASP A 154 -24.68 1.70 7.12
C ASP A 154 -24.76 2.57 8.39
N ALA A 155 -23.87 2.30 9.35
CA ALA A 155 -23.90 2.86 10.71
C ALA A 155 -23.01 4.11 10.85
N PHE A 156 -23.24 5.11 9.99
CA PHE A 156 -22.46 6.35 9.99
C PHE A 156 -22.45 7.02 11.37
N LYS A 157 -21.26 7.38 11.87
CA LYS A 157 -21.12 8.07 13.15
C LYS A 157 -19.88 8.97 13.20
N ALA A 158 -19.97 10.01 14.02
CA ALA A 158 -18.82 10.86 14.30
C ALA A 158 -17.70 10.05 14.99
N ASP A 159 -16.44 10.38 14.69
CA ASP A 159 -15.30 9.71 15.30
C ASP A 159 -15.01 10.26 16.70
N ALA A 160 -15.23 9.44 17.72
CA ALA A 160 -15.02 9.82 19.11
C ALA A 160 -13.54 9.86 19.52
N THR A 161 -12.64 9.28 18.70
CA THR A 161 -11.20 9.27 18.99
C THR A 161 -10.49 10.56 18.56
N LEU A 162 -11.16 11.45 17.83
CA LEU A 162 -10.63 12.78 17.53
C LEU A 162 -10.44 13.59 18.83
N PRO A 163 -9.36 14.40 18.94
CA PRO A 163 -9.19 15.37 20.01
C PRO A 163 -10.45 16.20 20.23
N THR A 164 -10.77 16.52 21.49
CA THR A 164 -11.98 17.29 21.84
C THR A 164 -11.93 18.73 21.34
N SER A 165 -10.74 19.25 21.03
CA SER A 165 -10.53 20.54 20.38
C SER A 165 -10.92 20.56 18.90
N PHE A 166 -11.06 19.40 18.25
CA PHE A 166 -11.41 19.31 16.84
C PHE A 166 -12.92 19.25 16.66
N ILE A 167 -13.43 19.86 15.59
CA ILE A 167 -14.83 19.74 15.21
C ILE A 167 -15.05 18.32 14.68
N ARG A 168 -15.86 17.53 15.39
CA ARG A 168 -16.23 16.19 14.95
C ARG A 168 -17.37 16.26 13.95
N ILE A 169 -17.07 15.92 12.70
CA ILE A 169 -18.08 15.85 11.64
C ILE A 169 -19.09 14.75 11.94
N LYS A 170 -20.37 15.09 11.81
CA LYS A 170 -21.50 14.18 12.07
C LYS A 170 -22.13 13.75 10.75
N PRO A 171 -22.80 12.59 10.71
CA PRO A 171 -23.57 12.19 9.53
C PRO A 171 -24.59 13.24 9.09
N SER A 172 -25.17 13.99 10.03
CA SER A 172 -26.13 15.07 9.78
C SER A 172 -25.53 16.26 9.02
N ASP A 173 -24.21 16.47 9.06
CA ASP A 173 -23.55 17.54 8.32
C ASP A 173 -23.61 17.31 6.79
N TYR A 174 -23.86 16.07 6.35
CA TYR A 174 -24.06 15.71 4.94
C TYR A 174 -25.54 15.71 4.52
N THR A 175 -26.48 15.82 5.46
CA THR A 175 -27.90 15.77 5.16
C THR A 175 -28.29 16.97 4.29
N ASN A 176 -29.02 16.73 3.20
CA ASN A 176 -29.41 17.73 2.19
C ASN A 176 -28.22 18.45 1.51
N SER A 177 -27.00 17.92 1.65
CA SER A 177 -25.79 18.55 1.10
C SER A 177 -25.61 18.39 -0.40
N VAL A 178 -26.42 17.56 -1.06
CA VAL A 178 -26.31 17.15 -2.48
C VAL A 178 -25.12 16.24 -2.82
N PHE A 179 -24.33 15.84 -1.82
CA PHE A 179 -23.23 14.87 -1.91
C PHE A 179 -23.52 13.62 -1.08
N ASP A 180 -22.95 12.51 -1.52
CA ASP A 180 -22.90 11.28 -0.75
C ASP A 180 -21.82 11.34 0.34
N ARG A 181 -21.98 10.50 1.37
CA ARG A 181 -20.93 10.18 2.35
C ARG A 181 -20.00 9.16 1.71
N GLY A 182 -19.07 9.65 0.90
CA GLY A 182 -18.14 8.81 0.14
C GLY A 182 -17.04 8.25 1.02
N HIS A 183 -16.90 6.93 1.04
CA HIS A 183 -15.85 6.25 1.80
C HIS A 183 -14.50 6.40 1.10
N MET A 184 -13.42 6.56 1.87
CA MET A 184 -12.07 6.40 1.33
C MET A 184 -11.65 4.93 1.41
N CYS A 185 -11.60 4.34 2.61
CA CYS A 185 -11.58 2.89 2.81
C CYS A 185 -13.03 2.35 2.71
N PRO A 186 -13.37 1.58 1.66
CA PRO A 186 -14.73 1.09 1.44
C PRO A 186 -15.19 0.12 2.53
N SER A 187 -16.51 0.05 2.74
CA SER A 187 -17.12 -0.94 3.64
C SER A 187 -16.83 -2.37 3.19
N GLU A 188 -16.91 -2.61 1.88
CA GLU A 188 -16.71 -3.90 1.23
C GLU A 188 -15.26 -4.39 1.33
N ASP A 189 -14.29 -3.52 1.60
CA ASP A 189 -12.88 -3.91 1.82
C ASP A 189 -12.65 -4.39 3.27
N ARG A 190 -13.67 -4.29 4.14
CA ARG A 190 -13.61 -4.64 5.57
C ARG A 190 -14.86 -5.42 5.99
N ASP A 191 -15.04 -6.61 5.44
CA ASP A 191 -16.18 -7.50 5.73
C ASP A 191 -15.77 -8.81 6.42
N LEU A 192 -14.52 -8.94 6.89
CA LEU A 192 -14.09 -10.04 7.74
C LEU A 192 -14.95 -10.16 9.00
N THR A 193 -15.08 -9.07 9.76
CA THR A 193 -15.92 -9.02 10.96
C THR A 193 -16.89 -7.84 10.94
N THR A 194 -17.97 -7.94 11.72
CA THR A 194 -18.88 -6.80 11.95
C THR A 194 -18.15 -5.60 12.54
N THR A 195 -17.16 -5.83 13.40
CA THR A 195 -16.37 -4.75 14.02
C THR A 195 -15.56 -4.01 12.97
N ASP A 196 -14.86 -4.73 12.09
CA ASP A 196 -14.08 -4.11 11.02
C ASP A 196 -14.95 -3.26 10.10
N ASN A 197 -16.11 -3.81 9.70
CA ASN A 197 -17.05 -3.10 8.84
C ASN A 197 -17.54 -1.80 9.48
N LEU A 198 -17.92 -1.84 10.77
CA LEU A 198 -18.38 -0.67 11.51
C LEU A 198 -17.34 0.47 11.56
N GLN A 199 -16.04 0.17 11.52
CA GLN A 199 -15.01 1.19 11.55
C GLN A 199 -14.93 1.98 10.25
N THR A 200 -15.33 1.41 9.12
CA THR A 200 -15.38 2.14 7.83
C THR A 200 -16.43 3.25 7.80
N PHE A 201 -17.45 3.19 8.66
CA PHE A 201 -18.54 4.16 8.75
C PHE A 201 -18.24 5.40 9.63
N LEU A 202 -17.00 5.54 10.12
CA LEU A 202 -16.59 6.74 10.83
C LEU A 202 -16.49 7.93 9.88
N MET A 203 -17.00 9.10 10.29
CA MET A 203 -16.98 10.30 9.45
C MET A 203 -15.56 10.81 9.12
N THR A 204 -14.53 10.38 9.86
CA THR A 204 -13.11 10.61 9.54
C THR A 204 -12.65 9.89 8.27
N ASN A 205 -13.37 8.86 7.83
CA ASN A 205 -13.15 8.13 6.57
C ASN A 205 -14.06 8.63 5.43
N MET A 206 -14.75 9.77 5.61
CA MET A 206 -15.72 10.28 4.64
C MET A 206 -15.23 11.55 3.95
N ILE A 207 -15.58 11.68 2.67
CA ILE A 207 -15.46 12.92 1.90
C ILE A 207 -16.76 13.17 1.09
N PRO A 208 -17.14 14.43 0.80
CA PRO A 208 -18.27 14.71 -0.08
C PRO A 208 -17.98 14.24 -1.50
N GLN A 209 -18.70 13.20 -1.94
CA GLN A 209 -18.58 12.66 -3.31
C GLN A 209 -19.86 12.93 -4.11
N ALA A 210 -19.69 13.34 -5.36
CA ALA A 210 -20.80 13.48 -6.30
C ALA A 210 -21.50 12.11 -6.47
N PRO A 211 -22.83 12.01 -6.31
CA PRO A 211 -23.53 10.72 -6.31
C PRO A 211 -23.20 9.80 -7.47
N ASN A 212 -23.18 10.31 -8.70
CA ASN A 212 -22.87 9.49 -9.88
C ASN A 212 -21.41 9.02 -9.90
N CYS A 213 -20.48 9.86 -9.47
CA CYS A 213 -19.08 9.48 -9.35
C CYS A 213 -18.91 8.36 -8.30
N ASN A 214 -19.47 8.56 -7.10
CA ASN A 214 -19.42 7.60 -5.99
C ASN A 214 -20.01 6.25 -6.38
N GLN A 215 -21.26 6.25 -6.87
CA GLN A 215 -22.05 5.04 -7.06
C GLN A 215 -21.67 4.26 -8.33
N GLN A 216 -20.90 4.88 -9.23
CA GLN A 216 -20.48 4.27 -10.49
C GLN A 216 -18.95 4.25 -10.60
N THR A 217 -18.33 5.27 -11.19
CA THR A 217 -16.91 5.23 -11.58
C THR A 217 -15.98 4.89 -10.41
N TRP A 218 -16.20 5.51 -9.25
CA TRP A 218 -15.42 5.24 -8.04
C TRP A 218 -15.65 3.81 -7.54
N ARG A 219 -16.91 3.38 -7.42
CA ARG A 219 -17.29 2.00 -7.09
C ARG A 219 -16.67 0.96 -8.01
N TYR A 220 -16.60 1.20 -9.32
CA TYR A 220 -15.99 0.25 -10.26
C TYR A 220 -14.48 0.12 -10.08
N LEU A 221 -13.79 1.16 -9.61
CA LEU A 221 -12.39 1.07 -9.21
C LEU A 221 -12.23 0.27 -7.91
N GLU A 222 -13.12 0.46 -6.94
CA GLU A 222 -13.15 -0.33 -5.71
C GLU A 222 -13.37 -1.82 -6.01
N GLN A 223 -14.32 -2.15 -6.89
CA GLN A 223 -14.57 -3.51 -7.35
C GLN A 223 -13.37 -4.13 -8.07
N TYR A 224 -12.60 -3.34 -8.83
CA TYR A 224 -11.36 -3.81 -9.43
C TYR A 224 -10.34 -4.19 -8.36
N CYS A 225 -10.20 -3.40 -7.29
CA CYS A 225 -9.31 -3.72 -6.17
C CYS A 225 -9.76 -5.01 -5.48
N GLN A 226 -11.05 -5.14 -5.17
CA GLN A 226 -11.66 -6.33 -4.56
C GLN A 226 -11.42 -7.59 -5.40
N THR A 227 -11.70 -7.52 -6.69
CA THR A 227 -11.44 -8.63 -7.62
C THR A 227 -9.95 -8.98 -7.69
N THR A 228 -9.08 -7.97 -7.68
CA THR A 228 -7.63 -8.18 -7.72
C THR A 228 -7.15 -8.91 -6.46
N ALA A 229 -7.59 -8.48 -5.28
CA ALA A 229 -7.24 -9.12 -4.01
C ALA A 229 -7.75 -10.57 -3.92
N GLN A 230 -8.99 -10.82 -4.35
CA GLN A 230 -9.56 -12.17 -4.41
C GLN A 230 -8.81 -13.11 -5.37
N ASN A 231 -8.11 -12.56 -6.37
CA ASN A 231 -7.28 -13.33 -7.31
C ASN A 231 -5.83 -13.56 -6.83
N GLY A 232 -5.64 -13.67 -5.50
CA GLY A 232 -4.35 -14.02 -4.89
C GLY A 232 -3.33 -12.88 -4.92
N LYS A 233 -3.82 -11.64 -4.93
CA LYS A 233 -3.00 -10.43 -4.80
C LYS A 233 -3.27 -9.77 -3.46
N GLU A 234 -2.32 -8.95 -3.08
CA GLU A 234 -2.44 -7.98 -2.02
C GLU A 234 -2.23 -6.57 -2.60
N LEU A 235 -2.80 -5.59 -1.93
CA LEU A 235 -2.87 -4.22 -2.40
C LEU A 235 -2.52 -3.28 -1.25
N TYR A 236 -1.70 -2.28 -1.57
CA TYR A 236 -1.51 -1.10 -0.74
C TYR A 236 -2.20 0.07 -1.39
N ILE A 237 -3.20 0.63 -0.71
CA ILE A 237 -4.11 1.63 -1.29
C ILE A 237 -4.05 2.90 -0.46
N TYR A 238 -3.80 4.02 -1.14
CA TYR A 238 -3.95 5.37 -0.60
C TYR A 238 -5.05 6.09 -1.35
N SER A 239 -5.94 6.79 -0.65
CA SER A 239 -7.06 7.50 -1.26
C SER A 239 -7.34 8.83 -0.57
N GLY A 240 -7.79 9.82 -1.32
CA GLY A 240 -8.13 11.13 -0.78
C GLY A 240 -8.85 12.03 -1.78
N GLY A 241 -9.04 13.30 -1.37
CA GLY A 241 -9.57 14.35 -2.24
C GLY A 241 -8.57 15.50 -2.39
N ILE A 242 -8.69 16.25 -3.47
CA ILE A 242 -7.85 17.41 -3.74
C ILE A 242 -8.62 18.57 -4.36
N GLY A 243 -8.14 19.79 -4.08
CA GLY A 243 -8.73 21.03 -4.52
C GLY A 243 -10.03 21.35 -3.78
N SER A 244 -10.78 22.30 -4.32
CA SER A 244 -12.11 22.66 -3.85
C SER A 244 -13.01 22.95 -5.04
N GLY A 245 -14.23 22.41 -5.04
CA GLY A 245 -15.21 22.64 -6.12
C GLY A 245 -15.70 21.38 -6.82
N GLY A 246 -16.43 20.53 -6.09
CA GLY A 246 -17.13 19.36 -6.65
C GLY A 246 -18.55 19.70 -7.09
N SER A 247 -19.14 18.91 -7.99
CA SER A 247 -20.52 19.08 -8.45
C SER A 247 -21.44 17.97 -7.95
N GLY A 248 -22.23 18.27 -6.92
CA GLY A 248 -23.27 17.39 -6.40
C GLY A 248 -24.53 17.41 -7.26
N SER A 249 -25.65 16.88 -6.74
CA SER A 249 -26.91 16.76 -7.49
C SER A 249 -27.60 18.08 -7.86
N LYS A 250 -27.15 19.21 -7.29
CA LYS A 250 -27.69 20.54 -7.57
C LYS A 250 -26.63 21.58 -7.92
N GLY A 251 -25.49 21.15 -8.47
CA GLY A 251 -24.44 22.04 -8.98
C GLY A 251 -23.17 22.04 -8.14
N LEU A 252 -22.35 23.08 -8.33
CA LEU A 252 -21.01 23.22 -7.76
C LEU A 252 -21.03 23.72 -6.32
N PHE A 253 -20.23 23.09 -5.46
CA PHE A 253 -20.03 23.48 -4.07
C PHE A 253 -18.54 23.37 -3.71
N THR A 254 -18.06 24.32 -2.93
CA THR A 254 -16.70 24.31 -2.35
C THR A 254 -16.69 23.78 -0.92
N THR A 255 -17.81 23.91 -0.20
CA THR A 255 -18.02 23.41 1.16
C THR A 255 -19.47 22.98 1.39
N ILE A 256 -19.70 22.13 2.37
CA ILE A 256 -21.03 21.81 2.93
C ILE A 256 -21.05 22.11 4.44
N ALA A 257 -22.19 21.88 5.09
CA ALA A 257 -22.33 21.97 6.55
C ALA A 257 -21.90 23.32 7.14
N ASN A 258 -22.29 24.43 6.50
CA ASN A 258 -21.89 25.79 6.87
C ASN A 258 -20.35 25.98 6.92
N GLY A 259 -19.62 25.37 5.98
CA GLY A 259 -18.18 25.54 5.85
C GLY A 259 -17.33 24.53 6.61
N LYS A 260 -17.94 23.64 7.43
CA LYS A 260 -17.18 22.66 8.24
C LYS A 260 -16.49 21.58 7.41
N VAL A 261 -17.00 21.28 6.22
CA VAL A 261 -16.53 20.18 5.38
C VAL A 261 -16.24 20.72 3.98
N VAL A 262 -14.99 20.62 3.55
CA VAL A 262 -14.58 20.99 2.20
C VAL A 262 -15.03 19.94 1.20
N VAL A 263 -15.55 20.39 0.06
CA VAL A 263 -15.89 19.54 -1.08
C VAL A 263 -14.70 19.52 -2.04
N PRO A 264 -14.02 18.38 -2.24
CA PRO A 264 -12.88 18.30 -3.14
C PRO A 264 -13.32 18.47 -4.60
N GLN A 265 -12.44 19.00 -5.43
CA GLN A 265 -12.65 19.10 -6.88
C GLN A 265 -12.39 17.76 -7.58
N PHE A 266 -11.41 17.01 -7.09
CA PHE A 266 -11.05 15.69 -7.60
C PHE A 266 -10.92 14.69 -6.46
N LEU A 267 -11.21 13.43 -6.75
CA LEU A 267 -10.86 12.28 -5.94
C LEU A 267 -9.63 11.63 -6.55
N TRP A 268 -8.75 11.10 -5.72
CA TRP A 268 -7.55 10.40 -6.17
C TRP A 268 -7.36 9.11 -5.40
N LYS A 269 -6.73 8.13 -6.05
CA LYS A 269 -6.33 6.86 -5.44
C LYS A 269 -5.02 6.37 -6.06
N VAL A 270 -4.11 5.88 -5.23
CA VAL A 270 -2.86 5.20 -5.59
C VAL A 270 -2.94 3.76 -5.10
N ILE A 271 -2.66 2.79 -5.96
CA ILE A 271 -2.84 1.34 -5.70
C ILE A 271 -1.57 0.62 -6.14
N VAL A 272 -0.82 0.06 -5.20
CA VAL A 272 0.30 -0.83 -5.48
C VAL A 272 -0.21 -2.27 -5.42
N VAL A 273 0.10 -3.07 -6.45
CA VAL A 273 -0.35 -4.46 -6.57
C VAL A 273 0.81 -5.43 -6.42
N LEU A 274 0.73 -6.32 -5.44
CA LEU A 274 1.71 -7.38 -5.21
C LEU A 274 1.03 -8.76 -5.27
N PRO A 275 1.71 -9.83 -5.72
CA PRO A 275 1.28 -11.21 -5.39
C PRO A 275 1.28 -11.41 -3.89
N ASN A 276 0.40 -12.20 -3.29
CA ASN A 276 0.52 -12.47 -1.84
C ASN A 276 1.91 -13.02 -1.45
N GLY A 277 2.49 -12.49 -0.39
CA GLY A 277 3.63 -13.12 0.28
C GLY A 277 4.25 -12.27 1.39
N PRO A 278 5.31 -12.75 2.04
CA PRO A 278 5.95 -12.01 3.12
C PRO A 278 6.93 -10.94 2.59
N TYR A 279 7.36 -10.02 3.46
CA TYR A 279 8.43 -9.05 3.19
C TYR A 279 8.14 -8.09 2.02
N ASP A 280 7.01 -7.39 2.12
CA ASP A 280 6.36 -6.68 1.01
C ASP A 280 7.25 -5.62 0.36
N LEU A 281 7.97 -4.82 1.16
CA LEU A 281 8.94 -3.85 0.63
C LEU A 281 10.02 -4.52 -0.25
N ASN A 282 10.48 -5.71 0.13
CA ASN A 282 11.49 -6.44 -0.64
C ASN A 282 10.91 -7.05 -1.93
N ARG A 283 9.59 -7.18 -2.05
CA ARG A 283 8.91 -7.70 -3.26
C ARG A 283 8.57 -6.61 -4.27
N ILE A 284 8.72 -5.33 -3.91
CA ILE A 284 8.54 -4.21 -4.82
C ILE A 284 9.77 -4.08 -5.72
N THR A 285 9.53 -4.01 -7.03
CA THR A 285 10.55 -3.83 -8.07
C THR A 285 10.08 -2.76 -9.04
N ALA A 286 10.96 -2.34 -9.96
CA ALA A 286 10.63 -1.38 -11.02
C ALA A 286 9.51 -1.87 -11.98
N ASP A 287 9.17 -3.17 -11.94
CA ASP A 287 8.09 -3.77 -12.74
C ASP A 287 6.78 -3.93 -11.94
N THR A 288 6.77 -3.56 -10.65
CA THR A 288 5.57 -3.65 -9.80
C THR A 288 4.46 -2.79 -10.39
N LYS A 289 3.25 -3.37 -10.47
CA LYS A 289 2.10 -2.65 -11.00
C LYS A 289 1.60 -1.61 -9.99
N VAL A 290 1.67 -0.34 -10.37
CA VAL A 290 1.12 0.79 -9.61
C VAL A 290 0.04 1.48 -10.44
N ILE A 291 -1.15 1.70 -9.90
CA ILE A 291 -2.24 2.43 -10.56
C ILE A 291 -2.53 3.69 -9.77
N ALA A 292 -2.41 4.85 -10.42
CA ALA A 292 -2.89 6.12 -9.88
C ALA A 292 -4.03 6.68 -10.73
N VAL A 293 -5.07 7.21 -10.09
CA VAL A 293 -6.19 7.88 -10.76
C VAL A 293 -6.47 9.25 -10.17
N LYS A 294 -6.97 10.16 -11.02
CA LYS A 294 -7.51 11.46 -10.61
C LYS A 294 -8.88 11.68 -11.26
N VAL A 295 -9.93 11.38 -10.52
CA VAL A 295 -11.32 11.39 -10.99
C VAL A 295 -11.98 12.73 -10.64
N PRO A 296 -12.58 13.46 -11.59
CA PRO A 296 -13.35 14.66 -11.27
C PRO A 296 -14.51 14.34 -10.31
N ASN A 297 -14.66 15.10 -9.23
CA ASN A 297 -15.74 14.91 -8.26
C ASN A 297 -17.02 15.57 -8.76
N MET A 298 -17.56 15.07 -9.88
CA MET A 298 -18.66 15.71 -10.60
C MET A 298 -19.71 14.70 -11.03
N ASN A 299 -20.97 15.12 -11.04
CA ASN A 299 -22.09 14.22 -11.35
C ASN A 299 -22.19 13.78 -12.81
N PHE A 300 -21.48 14.40 -13.75
CA PHE A 300 -21.41 13.84 -15.11
C PHE A 300 -20.42 12.66 -15.21
N VAL A 301 -19.56 12.48 -14.20
CA VAL A 301 -18.68 11.30 -14.13
C VAL A 301 -19.52 10.08 -13.82
N THR A 302 -19.62 9.19 -14.80
CA THR A 302 -20.52 8.04 -14.83
C THR A 302 -19.83 6.86 -15.51
N GLY A 303 -20.39 5.67 -15.33
CA GLY A 303 -19.98 4.46 -16.04
C GLY A 303 -18.76 3.76 -15.45
N ILE A 304 -18.43 2.62 -16.07
CA ILE A 304 -17.44 1.63 -15.61
C ILE A 304 -15.99 2.03 -15.83
N ASN A 305 -15.73 2.93 -16.79
CA ASN A 305 -14.37 3.17 -17.27
C ASN A 305 -13.64 4.20 -16.39
N TRP A 306 -13.34 3.83 -15.14
CA TRP A 306 -12.44 4.61 -14.27
C TRP A 306 -11.04 4.77 -14.87
N SER A 307 -10.68 3.82 -15.74
CA SER A 307 -9.39 3.68 -16.37
C SER A 307 -9.00 4.89 -17.24
N GLN A 308 -9.97 5.65 -17.75
CA GLN A 308 -9.71 6.89 -18.50
C GLN A 308 -9.13 8.03 -17.65
N TYR A 309 -9.20 7.91 -16.31
CA TYR A 309 -8.72 8.93 -15.36
C TYR A 309 -7.35 8.59 -14.77
N ARG A 310 -6.63 7.62 -15.37
CA ARG A 310 -5.28 7.27 -14.94
C ARG A 310 -4.31 8.43 -15.14
N VAL A 311 -3.41 8.58 -14.17
CA VAL A 311 -2.30 9.53 -14.15
C VAL A 311 -1.10 8.84 -13.50
N SER A 312 0.06 9.50 -13.48
CA SER A 312 1.23 9.00 -12.74
C SER A 312 1.11 9.29 -11.25
N VAL A 313 1.90 8.62 -10.41
CA VAL A 313 1.96 8.92 -8.97
C VAL A 313 2.54 10.31 -8.76
N ASP A 314 3.62 10.68 -9.47
CA ASP A 314 4.19 12.03 -9.51
C ASP A 314 3.11 13.11 -9.74
N LYS A 315 2.11 12.79 -10.58
CA LYS A 315 1.04 13.73 -10.87
C LYS A 315 0.12 13.94 -9.68
N ILE A 316 -0.11 12.92 -8.86
CA ILE A 316 -0.85 13.07 -7.61
C ILE A 316 0.00 13.84 -6.61
N GLU A 317 1.27 13.48 -6.43
CA GLU A 317 2.20 14.14 -5.50
C GLU A 317 2.38 15.62 -5.78
N SER A 318 2.63 15.99 -7.04
CA SER A 318 2.76 17.40 -7.44
C SER A 318 1.51 18.24 -7.17
N LEU A 319 0.34 17.59 -7.03
CA LEU A 319 -0.91 18.27 -6.69
C LEU A 319 -1.14 18.29 -5.17
N THR A 320 -0.83 17.21 -4.46
CA THR A 320 -1.16 17.02 -3.03
C THR A 320 -0.06 17.47 -2.08
N GLY A 321 1.20 17.49 -2.53
CA GLY A 321 2.39 17.63 -1.68
C GLY A 321 2.69 16.39 -0.82
N LEU A 322 2.11 15.23 -1.16
CA LEU A 322 2.40 13.95 -0.51
C LEU A 322 3.58 13.26 -1.19
N ASN A 323 4.28 12.40 -0.45
CA ASN A 323 5.30 11.47 -0.94
C ASN A 323 4.79 10.04 -0.73
N PHE A 324 4.19 9.41 -1.74
CA PHE A 324 3.80 8.01 -1.63
C PHE A 324 5.07 7.14 -1.65
N LEU A 325 4.92 5.85 -1.37
CA LEU A 325 6.00 4.86 -1.48
C LEU A 325 7.32 5.22 -0.75
N ALA A 326 7.28 6.11 0.24
CA ALA A 326 8.45 6.74 0.85
C ALA A 326 9.44 5.78 1.56
N ASP A 327 9.04 4.52 1.80
CA ASP A 327 9.88 3.47 2.37
C ASP A 327 10.40 2.46 1.30
N VAL A 328 10.05 2.66 0.03
CA VAL A 328 10.59 1.95 -1.14
C VAL A 328 11.93 2.58 -1.52
N ASP A 329 12.86 1.80 -2.08
CA ASP A 329 14.14 2.34 -2.56
C ASP A 329 13.93 3.39 -3.65
N ASP A 330 14.54 4.58 -3.50
CA ASP A 330 14.39 5.73 -4.41
C ASP A 330 14.54 5.35 -5.89
N SER A 331 15.48 4.44 -6.22
CA SER A 331 15.71 4.05 -7.62
C SER A 331 14.58 3.23 -8.23
N ILE A 332 13.79 2.56 -7.38
CA ILE A 332 12.58 1.84 -7.76
C ILE A 332 11.38 2.78 -7.73
N GLU A 333 11.25 3.60 -6.67
CA GLU A 333 10.24 4.63 -6.52
C GLU A 333 10.19 5.55 -7.75
N ASP A 334 11.33 6.15 -8.13
CA ASP A 334 11.47 7.01 -9.32
C ASP A 334 10.89 6.38 -10.61
N VAL A 335 11.09 5.07 -10.78
CA VAL A 335 10.61 4.34 -11.96
C VAL A 335 9.12 4.07 -11.88
N LEU A 336 8.62 3.67 -10.70
CA LEU A 336 7.21 3.35 -10.50
C LEU A 336 6.33 4.60 -10.58
N GLU A 337 6.79 5.71 -10.01
CA GLU A 337 5.97 6.89 -9.82
C GLU A 337 5.81 7.75 -11.08
N ALA A 338 6.78 7.67 -11.99
CA ALA A 338 6.75 8.33 -13.30
C ALA A 338 5.83 7.66 -14.33
N GLN A 339 5.45 6.40 -14.14
CA GLN A 339 4.69 5.62 -15.12
C GLN A 339 3.18 5.94 -15.13
N VAL A 340 2.55 5.77 -16.29
CA VAL A 340 1.07 5.71 -16.42
C VAL A 340 0.68 4.38 -17.06
N PRO A 341 0.61 3.29 -16.27
CA PRO A 341 0.38 1.94 -16.80
C PRO A 341 -1.07 1.67 -17.20
#